data_AF-A0AA35W588-F1
#
_entry.id   AF-A0AA35W588-F1
#
_cell.length_a   1.000
_cell.length_b   1.000
_cell.length_c   1.000
_cell.angle_alpha   90.00
_cell.angle_beta   90.00
_cell.angle_gamma   90.00
#
_symmetry.space_group_name_H-M   'P 1'
#
loop_
_entity.id
_entity.type
_entity.pdbx_description
1 polymer ?
#
loop_
_entity_poly.entity_id
_entity_poly.type
_entity_poly.pdbx_seq_one_letter_code
_entity_poly.pdbx_strand_id
1 'polypeptide(L)'
;MTDRTNPGLMSNPLLPNGRKRRLTPLHKKHRDPTLIPYQPVKRQRANSNAPPNMAHLPGSNNHKMSAGTGGSAGRVGFNNLAKKSNQGKKLVIKNRKVKPDLPENYEAETWSKLAEVIVAVQLQRSISYSLEELYQAVENMCSHKMAANLYSNLRRECDHHVQSLVPKFNQPEMGDSELLLMVSKQWNDHCNQMIMIRSIFLYLDRTYAVPSTSVLSIWDMGLDLFGCHIISPARVQNRVVKGILSLITKERHGETVDRVLLKNLLTMLVDLRMYSEAFETDFLLETETVYRTESLRMMRDTEFTLPEYLSHVDRRLQQEMELLNNYLHKSTRKPLILCVEKQLIGEHLQEILDKGYESLLEAVRVSELSLLYGFFARFKDGLPLMSKAFSDYIKKSGVAIVSDAEREKTMVHELLELKSKVDGIIEKAFKNSQLFQGVVREGFEAVVNRRQNKPAELIAKYVDVQLRSGNKEWTDEQMERLMDKVMVLFRFINGKDVFEAFYKKDLAKRLLLGKSASFDAEKSMLLKLKQGVWSKLHQ
;
A
#
# COMPACT_ATOMS: atom_id res chain seq x y z
N MET A 1 -7.19 40.59 -60.55
CA MET A 1 -7.27 41.70 -59.56
C MET A 1 -7.22 41.04 -58.19
N THR A 2 -6.19 41.11 -57.37
CA THR A 2 -4.92 41.83 -57.35
C THR A 2 -3.91 40.92 -56.66
N ASP A 3 -2.72 40.87 -57.25
CA ASP A 3 -1.55 40.10 -56.84
C ASP A 3 -0.44 41.12 -56.48
N ARG A 4 0.63 40.64 -55.83
CA ARG A 4 1.94 41.29 -55.55
C ARG A 4 2.05 42.11 -54.25
N THR A 5 3.15 42.13 -53.48
CA THR A 5 4.49 41.48 -53.47
C THR A 5 5.24 41.99 -52.22
N ASN A 6 5.94 41.10 -51.47
CA ASN A 6 7.28 41.18 -50.82
C ASN A 6 7.75 42.46 -50.04
N PRO A 7 8.92 42.52 -49.32
CA PRO A 7 10.00 41.52 -49.10
C PRO A 7 10.58 41.44 -47.66
N GLY A 8 11.54 40.52 -47.42
CA GLY A 8 12.39 40.56 -46.21
C GLY A 8 13.42 39.43 -46.10
N LEU A 9 14.59 39.63 -46.71
CA LEU A 9 15.84 38.84 -46.56
C LEU A 9 16.51 39.09 -45.21
N MET A 10 17.15 38.03 -44.67
CA MET A 10 18.37 37.96 -43.82
C MET A 10 18.22 36.78 -42.83
N SER A 11 19.20 35.98 -42.42
CA SER A 11 20.59 35.69 -42.81
C SER A 11 21.05 34.57 -41.84
N ASN A 12 21.83 33.59 -42.30
CA ASN A 12 22.38 32.52 -41.44
C ASN A 12 23.54 33.07 -40.58
N PRO A 13 23.76 32.56 -39.36
CA PRO A 13 25.11 32.07 -39.07
C PRO A 13 25.19 30.82 -38.16
N LEU A 14 25.97 29.85 -38.66
CA LEU A 14 27.13 29.19 -38.02
C LEU A 14 27.05 28.70 -36.56
N LEU A 15 27.18 27.36 -36.45
CA LEU A 15 27.67 26.61 -35.29
C LEU A 15 29.06 27.09 -34.81
N PRO A 16 29.36 26.91 -33.51
CA PRO A 16 30.70 26.48 -33.13
C PRO A 16 30.70 25.24 -32.22
N ASN A 17 31.63 24.34 -32.58
CA ASN A 17 32.04 23.16 -31.86
C ASN A 17 32.68 23.47 -30.49
N GLY A 18 32.47 22.55 -29.55
CA GLY A 18 33.56 21.98 -28.75
C GLY A 18 33.99 22.72 -27.48
N ARG A 19 33.40 22.35 -26.33
CA ARG A 19 34.11 22.36 -25.03
C ARG A 19 33.80 21.11 -24.22
N LYS A 20 34.82 20.26 -24.10
CA LYS A 20 34.95 19.16 -23.13
C LYS A 20 34.73 19.71 -21.71
N ARG A 21 33.79 19.15 -20.94
CA ARG A 21 33.77 19.29 -19.47
C ARG A 21 33.95 17.93 -18.81
N ARG A 22 34.99 17.89 -17.98
CA ARG A 22 35.40 16.78 -17.11
C ARG A 22 34.26 16.35 -16.19
N LEU A 23 34.06 15.04 -16.09
CA LEU A 23 33.40 14.38 -14.97
C LEU A 23 34.34 14.43 -13.76
N THR A 24 33.88 14.99 -12.64
CA THR A 24 34.51 14.85 -11.32
C THR A 24 33.71 13.87 -10.46
N PRO A 25 34.36 13.05 -9.60
CA PRO A 25 33.67 12.00 -8.83
C PRO A 25 33.01 12.55 -7.56
N LEU A 26 31.84 11.97 -7.24
CA LEU A 26 31.03 12.18 -6.04
C LEU A 26 31.83 12.09 -4.74
N HIS A 27 31.72 13.14 -3.91
CA HIS A 27 32.15 13.14 -2.52
C HIS A 27 31.00 12.70 -1.60
N LYS A 28 31.37 11.85 -0.64
CA LYS A 28 30.57 11.27 0.44
C LYS A 28 29.80 12.32 1.24
N LYS A 29 28.55 12.01 1.61
CA LYS A 29 27.90 12.60 2.79
C LYS A 29 27.24 11.54 3.67
N HIS A 30 27.43 11.83 4.96
CA HIS A 30 27.12 11.12 6.20
C HIS A 30 25.75 10.44 6.29
N ARG A 31 25.75 9.27 6.95
CA ARG A 31 24.55 8.59 7.48
C ARG A 31 24.18 9.20 8.84
N ASP A 32 22.90 9.48 9.01
CA ASP A 32 22.25 9.86 10.26
C ASP A 32 22.08 8.63 11.19
N PRO A 33 22.36 8.71 12.50
CA PRO A 33 22.34 7.55 13.40
C PRO A 33 21.07 7.50 14.26
N THR A 34 19.89 7.24 13.69
CA THR A 34 18.67 6.88 14.46
C THR A 34 17.69 5.94 13.73
N LEU A 35 18.12 5.26 12.66
CA LEU A 35 17.33 4.19 12.04
C LEU A 35 17.75 2.82 12.58
N ILE A 36 16.86 2.17 13.31
CA ILE A 36 16.98 0.75 13.72
C ILE A 36 17.09 -0.10 12.44
N PRO A 37 18.21 -0.82 12.20
CA PRO A 37 18.35 -1.64 11.00
C PRO A 37 17.57 -2.95 11.15
N TYR A 38 16.59 -3.14 10.27
CA TYR A 38 15.92 -4.41 10.07
C TYR A 38 16.94 -5.44 9.54
N GLN A 39 17.21 -6.51 10.29
CA GLN A 39 18.12 -7.58 9.87
C GLN A 39 17.47 -8.44 8.77
N PRO A 40 18.20 -8.78 7.68
CA PRO A 40 17.70 -9.73 6.69
C PRO A 40 17.88 -11.16 7.22
N VAL A 41 16.78 -11.79 7.62
CA VAL A 41 16.73 -13.24 7.84
C VAL A 41 16.86 -13.93 6.47
N LYS A 42 17.89 -14.78 6.32
CA LYS A 42 18.08 -15.66 5.17
C LYS A 42 16.81 -16.46 4.90
N ARG A 43 16.09 -16.15 3.81
CA ARG A 43 14.97 -16.98 3.33
C ARG A 43 15.51 -18.25 2.68
N GLN A 44 15.44 -19.36 3.41
CA GLN A 44 15.26 -20.68 2.82
C GLN A 44 13.94 -20.67 2.03
N ARG A 45 13.96 -21.23 0.81
CA ARG A 45 12.77 -21.42 -0.03
C ARG A 45 11.78 -22.33 0.72
N ALA A 46 10.66 -21.77 1.16
CA ALA A 46 9.53 -22.53 1.69
C ALA A 46 8.50 -22.73 0.57
N ASN A 47 8.29 -23.99 0.20
CA ASN A 47 7.21 -24.47 -0.65
C ASN A 47 5.86 -24.20 0.03
N SER A 48 4.89 -23.68 -0.73
CA SER A 48 3.51 -23.55 -0.30
C SER A 48 2.64 -24.69 -0.83
N ASN A 49 1.91 -25.30 0.10
CA ASN A 49 0.58 -25.90 0.00
C ASN A 49 0.38 -27.18 -0.84
N ALA A 50 0.28 -28.30 -0.13
CA ALA A 50 -0.36 -29.55 -0.53
C ALA A 50 -1.49 -29.89 0.45
N PRO A 51 -2.56 -30.59 0.02
CA PRO A 51 -3.37 -31.44 0.90
C PRO A 51 -3.55 -32.87 0.30
N PRO A 52 -4.06 -33.85 1.06
CA PRO A 52 -3.50 -34.50 2.25
C PRO A 52 -3.16 -36.00 2.03
N ASN A 53 -2.38 -36.57 2.97
CA ASN A 53 -1.88 -37.96 3.02
C ASN A 53 -2.98 -39.01 3.27
N MET A 54 -2.90 -40.16 2.58
CA MET A 54 -3.52 -41.45 2.98
C MET A 54 -2.44 -42.49 3.30
N ALA A 55 -2.79 -43.42 4.18
CA ALA A 55 -1.94 -44.20 5.08
C ALA A 55 -1.16 -45.39 4.48
N HIS A 56 -0.16 -45.79 5.26
CA HIS A 56 0.68 -46.99 5.25
C HIS A 56 -0.01 -48.33 4.91
N LEU A 57 0.76 -49.28 4.35
CA LEU A 57 1.08 -50.63 4.92
C LEU A 57 2.13 -51.38 4.04
N PRO A 58 2.77 -52.49 4.49
CA PRO A 58 4.21 -52.50 4.77
C PRO A 58 5.05 -53.45 3.92
N GLY A 59 6.38 -53.30 4.04
CA GLY A 59 7.40 -54.16 3.44
C GLY A 59 7.58 -55.52 4.15
N SER A 60 8.21 -56.45 3.44
CA SER A 60 8.63 -57.75 3.97
C SER A 60 10.12 -58.03 3.69
N ASN A 61 10.66 -58.87 4.56
CA ASN A 61 12.02 -58.99 5.06
C ASN A 61 13.04 -59.73 4.17
N ASN A 62 14.29 -59.28 4.31
CA ASN A 62 15.56 -60.01 4.50
C ASN A 62 15.63 -61.53 4.26
N HIS A 63 16.72 -61.96 3.59
CA HIS A 63 17.67 -62.92 4.18
C HIS A 63 19.09 -62.81 3.58
N LYS A 64 20.07 -62.62 4.49
CA LYS A 64 21.52 -62.83 4.29
C LYS A 64 21.85 -64.33 4.28
N MET A 65 22.88 -64.73 3.54
CA MET A 65 23.72 -65.90 3.86
C MET A 65 25.19 -65.61 3.51
N SER A 66 26.07 -66.11 4.38
CA SER A 66 27.49 -65.80 4.57
C SER A 66 28.41 -66.82 3.90
N ALA A 67 29.70 -66.47 3.88
CA ALA A 67 30.87 -67.12 3.29
C ALA A 67 31.20 -68.55 3.78
N GLY A 68 31.98 -69.26 2.96
CA GLY A 68 32.70 -70.49 3.29
C GLY A 68 34.03 -70.56 2.53
N THR A 69 35.07 -70.95 3.27
CA THR A 69 36.52 -70.88 3.04
C THR A 69 37.13 -72.10 2.34
N GLY A 70 38.33 -71.94 1.75
CA GLY A 70 39.41 -72.95 1.84
C GLY A 70 40.09 -73.38 0.51
N GLY A 71 41.44 -73.34 0.49
CA GLY A 71 42.26 -74.26 -0.33
C GLY A 71 43.44 -73.65 -1.12
N SER A 72 44.66 -73.84 -0.60
CA SER A 72 45.98 -73.41 -1.11
C SER A 72 46.51 -74.12 -2.38
N ALA A 73 47.36 -73.38 -3.14
CA ALA A 73 48.65 -73.75 -3.79
C ALA A 73 48.82 -72.84 -5.02
N GLY A 74 49.93 -72.20 -5.40
CA GLY A 74 51.36 -72.29 -5.08
C GLY A 74 52.11 -72.00 -6.40
N ARG A 75 52.80 -70.83 -6.49
CA ARG A 75 53.86 -70.35 -7.43
C ARG A 75 53.79 -70.77 -8.93
N VAL A 76 53.96 -69.88 -9.92
CA VAL A 76 55.23 -69.24 -10.38
C VAL A 76 54.89 -68.22 -11.49
N GLY A 77 55.66 -67.12 -11.59
CA GLY A 77 55.97 -66.51 -12.90
C GLY A 77 55.55 -65.06 -13.13
N PHE A 78 56.48 -64.13 -12.92
CA PHE A 78 56.42 -62.77 -13.43
C PHE A 78 56.41 -62.76 -14.97
N ASN A 79 55.53 -61.97 -15.60
CA ASN A 79 55.97 -60.95 -16.55
C ASN A 79 54.85 -59.99 -17.02
N ASN A 80 55.26 -58.72 -17.06
CA ASN A 80 54.82 -57.61 -17.91
C ASN A 80 53.49 -56.88 -17.64
N LEU A 81 53.69 -55.61 -17.31
CA LEU A 81 52.74 -54.51 -17.33
C LEU A 81 52.06 -54.37 -18.70
N ALA A 82 50.74 -54.21 -18.68
CA ALA A 82 50.06 -53.33 -19.63
C ALA A 82 48.80 -52.74 -18.96
N LYS A 83 48.76 -51.41 -18.89
CA LYS A 83 47.65 -50.53 -18.49
C LYS A 83 46.27 -51.15 -18.79
N LYS A 84 45.47 -51.42 -17.75
CA LYS A 84 44.01 -51.53 -17.92
C LYS A 84 43.35 -50.25 -17.41
N SER A 85 42.88 -49.48 -18.37
CA SER A 85 41.89 -48.43 -18.19
C SER A 85 40.70 -48.99 -17.39
N ASN A 86 40.25 -48.21 -16.42
CA ASN A 86 39.02 -48.48 -15.68
C ASN A 86 37.82 -48.18 -16.61
N GLN A 87 37.63 -49.00 -17.64
CA GLN A 87 36.40 -49.02 -18.42
C GLN A 87 35.42 -49.92 -17.65
N GLY A 88 34.33 -49.33 -17.13
CA GLY A 88 33.25 -50.06 -16.49
C GLY A 88 32.85 -51.26 -17.36
N LYS A 89 32.89 -52.46 -16.77
CA LYS A 89 32.59 -53.71 -17.48
C LYS A 89 31.17 -53.63 -18.06
N LYS A 90 31.04 -53.53 -19.38
CA LYS A 90 29.75 -53.62 -20.07
C LYS A 90 29.16 -55.00 -19.82
N LEU A 91 28.02 -55.05 -19.14
CA LEU A 91 27.26 -56.28 -18.93
C LEU A 91 26.55 -56.64 -20.24
N VAL A 92 26.80 -57.86 -20.74
CA VAL A 92 26.13 -58.41 -21.92
C VAL A 92 25.15 -59.46 -21.45
N ILE A 93 23.86 -59.22 -21.66
CA ILE A 93 22.79 -60.20 -21.37
C ILE A 93 22.89 -61.31 -22.42
N LYS A 94 23.28 -62.51 -22.01
CA LYS A 94 23.28 -63.70 -22.87
C LYS A 94 21.84 -64.13 -23.17
N ASN A 95 21.56 -64.60 -24.38
CA ASN A 95 20.22 -64.97 -24.88
C ASN A 95 19.20 -63.81 -24.93
N ARG A 96 19.63 -62.64 -25.43
CA ARG A 96 18.71 -61.54 -25.69
C ARG A 96 17.80 -61.89 -26.87
N LYS A 97 16.62 -62.47 -26.59
CA LYS A 97 15.50 -62.46 -27.55
C LYS A 97 15.32 -61.00 -27.99
N VAL A 98 15.18 -60.76 -29.30
CA VAL A 98 15.06 -59.41 -29.89
C VAL A 98 14.09 -58.58 -29.04
N LYS A 99 14.42 -57.31 -28.78
CA LYS A 99 13.53 -56.41 -28.04
C LYS A 99 12.18 -56.47 -28.78
N PRO A 100 11.07 -56.87 -28.14
CA PRO A 100 9.79 -56.86 -28.82
C PRO A 100 9.55 -55.44 -29.32
N ASP A 101 9.42 -55.31 -30.64
CA ASP A 101 9.06 -54.04 -31.25
C ASP A 101 7.61 -53.73 -30.90
N LEU A 102 7.32 -52.44 -30.70
CA LEU A 102 5.94 -52.03 -30.48
C LEU A 102 5.11 -52.40 -31.72
N PRO A 103 3.84 -52.79 -31.55
CA PRO A 103 2.91 -52.89 -32.66
C PRO A 103 2.92 -51.59 -33.49
N GLU A 104 2.86 -51.67 -34.82
CA GLU A 104 2.88 -50.49 -35.70
C GLU A 104 1.72 -49.52 -35.44
N ASN A 105 0.61 -50.02 -34.92
CA ASN A 105 -0.60 -49.28 -34.54
C ASN A 105 -0.61 -48.77 -33.08
N TYR A 106 0.44 -49.05 -32.28
CA TYR A 106 0.43 -48.76 -30.85
C TYR A 106 0.23 -47.26 -30.52
N GLU A 107 0.89 -46.36 -31.24
CA GLU A 107 0.74 -44.91 -31.05
C GLU A 107 -0.70 -44.45 -31.34
N ALA A 108 -1.27 -44.92 -32.45
CA ALA A 108 -2.61 -44.53 -32.89
C ALA A 108 -3.72 -45.06 -31.97
N GLU A 109 -3.62 -46.34 -31.56
CA GLU A 109 -4.61 -46.95 -30.65
C GLU A 109 -4.55 -46.34 -29.25
N THR A 110 -3.34 -46.17 -28.71
CA THR A 110 -3.16 -45.54 -27.39
C THR A 110 -3.64 -44.10 -27.40
N TRP A 111 -3.35 -43.36 -28.48
CA TRP A 111 -3.87 -42.00 -28.64
C TRP A 111 -5.40 -41.97 -28.75
N SER A 112 -6.01 -42.86 -29.53
CA SER A 112 -7.48 -42.93 -29.67
C SER A 112 -8.16 -43.09 -28.30
N LYS A 113 -7.60 -43.97 -27.46
CA LYS A 113 -8.06 -44.17 -26.09
C LYS A 113 -7.93 -42.91 -25.23
N LEU A 114 -6.77 -42.24 -25.29
CA LEU A 114 -6.54 -41.01 -24.53
C LEU A 114 -7.44 -39.86 -25.02
N ALA A 115 -7.67 -39.74 -26.33
CA ALA A 115 -8.55 -38.76 -26.93
C ALA A 115 -10.02 -38.96 -26.49
N GLU A 116 -10.50 -40.22 -26.46
CA GLU A 116 -11.83 -40.55 -25.94
C GLU A 116 -12.00 -40.05 -24.49
N VAL A 117 -10.97 -40.26 -23.65
CA VAL A 117 -10.98 -39.80 -22.26
C VAL A 117 -10.92 -38.28 -22.15
N ILE A 118 -10.11 -37.60 -22.95
CA ILE A 118 -10.05 -36.13 -22.98
C ILE A 118 -11.44 -35.57 -23.30
N VAL A 119 -12.09 -36.10 -24.33
CA VAL A 119 -13.45 -35.70 -24.73
C VAL A 119 -14.45 -36.02 -23.61
N ALA A 120 -14.34 -37.17 -22.95
CA ALA A 120 -15.20 -37.50 -21.81
C ALA A 120 -15.04 -36.49 -20.67
N VAL A 121 -13.80 -36.11 -20.32
CA VAL A 121 -13.52 -35.09 -19.29
C VAL A 121 -14.10 -33.74 -19.68
N GLN A 122 -13.87 -33.29 -20.92
CA GLN A 122 -14.36 -32.02 -21.45
C GLN A 122 -15.89 -31.94 -21.51
N LEU A 123 -16.56 -33.06 -21.79
CA LEU A 123 -18.01 -33.19 -21.79
C LEU A 123 -18.59 -33.54 -20.40
N GLN A 124 -17.77 -33.56 -19.35
CA GLN A 124 -18.17 -33.90 -17.97
C GLN A 124 -18.87 -35.27 -17.87
N ARG A 125 -18.41 -36.25 -18.66
CA ARG A 125 -18.88 -37.64 -18.67
C ARG A 125 -17.96 -38.51 -17.80
N SER A 126 -18.46 -39.69 -17.43
CA SER A 126 -17.66 -40.68 -16.71
C SER A 126 -16.53 -41.22 -17.59
N ILE A 127 -15.35 -41.38 -17.01
CA ILE A 127 -14.19 -41.99 -17.68
C ILE A 127 -14.35 -43.52 -17.63
N SER A 128 -14.27 -44.19 -18.77
CA SER A 128 -14.45 -45.65 -18.89
C SER A 128 -13.25 -46.47 -18.41
N TYR A 129 -12.10 -45.83 -18.19
CA TYR A 129 -10.82 -46.45 -17.85
C TYR A 129 -10.32 -45.98 -16.47
N SER A 130 -9.43 -46.77 -15.85
CA SER A 130 -8.80 -46.35 -14.59
C SER A 130 -7.72 -45.28 -14.81
N LEU A 131 -7.56 -44.34 -13.87
CA LEU A 131 -6.54 -43.28 -13.98
C LEU A 131 -5.12 -43.84 -14.01
N GLU A 132 -4.86 -44.94 -13.30
CA GLU A 132 -3.57 -45.64 -13.29
C GLU A 132 -3.22 -46.19 -14.68
N GLU A 133 -4.19 -46.83 -15.33
CA GLU A 133 -4.02 -47.37 -16.67
C GLU A 133 -3.74 -46.27 -17.71
N LEU A 134 -4.43 -45.14 -17.60
CA LEU A 134 -4.22 -43.99 -18.48
C LEU A 134 -2.87 -43.32 -18.23
N TYR A 135 -2.46 -43.21 -16.96
CA TYR A 135 -1.13 -42.70 -16.59
C TYR A 135 -0.01 -43.58 -17.15
N GLN A 136 -0.11 -44.90 -16.98
CA GLN A 136 0.86 -45.86 -17.53
C GLN A 136 0.91 -45.82 -19.06
N ALA A 137 -0.24 -45.63 -19.72
CA ALA A 137 -0.28 -45.44 -21.17
C ALA A 137 0.53 -44.21 -21.62
N VAL A 138 0.35 -43.07 -20.94
CA VAL A 138 1.13 -41.85 -21.19
C VAL A 138 2.62 -42.05 -20.89
N GLU A 139 2.97 -42.69 -19.78
CA GLU A 139 4.35 -42.99 -19.39
C GLU A 139 5.05 -43.86 -20.44
N ASN A 140 4.37 -44.91 -20.91
CA ASN A 140 4.89 -45.80 -21.94
C ASN A 140 5.10 -45.02 -23.26
N MET A 141 4.12 -44.22 -23.69
CA MET A 141 4.28 -43.40 -24.90
C MET A 141 5.49 -42.45 -24.80
N CYS A 142 5.68 -41.80 -23.65
CA CYS A 142 6.81 -40.91 -23.42
C CYS A 142 8.14 -41.65 -23.43
N SER A 143 8.21 -42.82 -22.80
CA SER A 143 9.41 -43.69 -22.74
C SER A 143 9.86 -44.16 -24.13
N HIS A 144 8.93 -44.27 -25.06
CA HIS A 144 9.18 -44.62 -26.46
C HIS A 144 9.42 -43.41 -27.38
N LYS A 145 9.78 -42.25 -26.81
CA LYS A 145 10.13 -40.99 -27.52
C LYS A 145 8.98 -40.35 -28.30
N MET A 146 7.72 -40.66 -27.96
CA MET A 146 6.53 -40.08 -28.62
C MET A 146 6.00 -38.83 -27.90
N ALA A 147 6.73 -38.28 -26.92
CA ALA A 147 6.27 -37.18 -26.07
C ALA A 147 5.89 -35.90 -26.84
N ALA A 148 6.65 -35.54 -27.88
CA ALA A 148 6.38 -34.33 -28.67
C ALA A 148 5.06 -34.42 -29.46
N ASN A 149 4.83 -35.56 -30.13
CA ASN A 149 3.57 -35.83 -30.84
C ASN A 149 2.40 -35.87 -29.86
N LEU A 150 2.58 -36.55 -28.71
CA LEU A 150 1.56 -36.67 -27.68
C LEU A 150 1.14 -35.30 -27.13
N TYR A 151 2.10 -34.42 -26.85
CA TYR A 151 1.80 -33.05 -26.41
C TYR A 151 1.07 -32.24 -27.49
N SER A 152 1.52 -32.33 -28.75
CA SER A 152 0.89 -31.63 -29.87
C SER A 152 -0.57 -32.07 -30.07
N ASN A 153 -0.80 -33.38 -30.00
CA ASN A 153 -2.13 -33.97 -30.10
C ASN A 153 -3.02 -33.54 -28.93
N LEU A 154 -2.52 -33.58 -27.68
CA LEU A 154 -3.24 -33.08 -26.51
C LEU A 154 -3.62 -31.61 -26.65
N ARG A 155 -2.67 -30.76 -27.07
CA ARG A 155 -2.93 -29.34 -27.32
C ARG A 155 -4.04 -29.16 -28.35
N ARG A 156 -4.02 -29.91 -29.44
CA ARG A 156 -5.03 -29.84 -30.51
C ARG A 156 -6.43 -30.20 -30.01
N GLU A 157 -6.58 -31.26 -29.21
CA GLU A 157 -7.90 -31.63 -28.67
C GLU A 157 -8.43 -30.59 -27.68
N CYS A 158 -7.56 -30.06 -26.81
CA CYS A 158 -7.95 -28.97 -25.91
C CYS A 158 -8.33 -27.71 -26.69
N ASP A 159 -7.54 -27.34 -27.71
CA ASP A 159 -7.78 -26.18 -28.56
C ASP A 159 -9.13 -26.29 -29.29
N HIS A 160 -9.38 -27.42 -29.95
CA HIS A 160 -10.64 -27.68 -30.65
C HIS A 160 -11.85 -27.59 -29.70
N HIS A 161 -11.73 -28.13 -28.48
CA HIS A 161 -12.79 -28.01 -27.49
C HIS A 161 -13.05 -26.55 -27.10
N VAL A 162 -12.03 -25.78 -26.75
CA VAL A 162 -12.19 -24.36 -26.37
C VAL A 162 -12.78 -23.55 -27.53
N GLN A 163 -12.33 -23.80 -28.77
CA GLN A 163 -12.90 -23.16 -29.96
C GLN A 163 -14.39 -23.49 -30.16
N SER A 164 -14.82 -24.72 -29.83
CA SER A 164 -16.24 -25.10 -29.89
C SER A 164 -17.12 -24.32 -28.90
N LEU A 165 -16.53 -23.73 -27.86
CA LEU A 165 -17.24 -22.91 -26.87
C LEU A 165 -17.40 -21.45 -27.33
N VAL A 166 -16.55 -20.94 -28.22
CA VAL A 166 -16.53 -19.54 -28.69
C VAL A 166 -17.91 -19.03 -29.17
N PRO A 167 -18.72 -19.80 -29.93
CA PRO A 167 -20.04 -19.33 -30.36
C PRO A 167 -20.98 -19.01 -29.20
N LYS A 168 -20.82 -19.68 -28.04
CA LYS A 168 -21.67 -19.44 -26.86
C LYS A 168 -21.46 -18.03 -26.30
N PHE A 169 -20.24 -17.50 -26.32
CA PHE A 169 -19.91 -16.17 -25.80
C PHE A 169 -20.23 -15.02 -26.76
N ASN A 170 -20.46 -15.33 -28.04
CA ASN A 170 -20.69 -14.35 -29.10
C ASN A 170 -22.17 -14.20 -29.48
N GLN A 171 -23.09 -14.74 -28.68
CA GLN A 171 -24.52 -14.60 -28.94
C GLN A 171 -24.94 -13.11 -28.83
N PRO A 172 -25.64 -12.57 -29.84
CA PRO A 172 -25.97 -11.15 -29.90
C PRO A 172 -26.99 -10.71 -28.86
N GLU A 173 -27.88 -11.60 -28.43
CA GLU A 173 -28.99 -11.29 -27.50
C GLU A 173 -28.61 -11.47 -26.02
N MET A 174 -27.45 -12.05 -25.73
CA MET A 174 -27.02 -12.33 -24.36
C MET A 174 -26.77 -11.04 -23.57
N GLY A 175 -27.38 -10.90 -22.40
CA GLY A 175 -27.15 -9.77 -21.49
C GLY A 175 -25.77 -9.80 -20.83
N ASP A 176 -25.28 -8.65 -20.34
CA ASP A 176 -23.95 -8.59 -19.70
C ASP A 176 -23.87 -9.43 -18.43
N SER A 177 -24.92 -9.43 -17.58
CA SER A 177 -24.96 -10.28 -16.38
C SER A 177 -24.95 -11.78 -16.71
N GLU A 178 -25.65 -12.17 -17.78
CA GLU A 178 -25.66 -13.56 -18.26
C GLU A 178 -24.28 -13.96 -18.79
N LEU A 179 -23.61 -13.07 -19.53
CA LEU A 179 -22.24 -13.28 -20.00
C LEU A 179 -21.28 -13.50 -18.83
N LEU A 180 -21.35 -12.70 -17.76
CA LEU A 180 -20.48 -12.84 -16.59
C LEU A 180 -20.64 -14.21 -15.93
N LEU A 181 -21.89 -14.66 -15.72
CA LEU A 181 -22.19 -15.97 -15.18
C LEU A 181 -21.67 -17.10 -16.08
N MET A 182 -21.85 -16.95 -17.40
CA MET A 182 -21.38 -17.92 -18.37
C MET A 182 -19.85 -18.03 -18.38
N VAL A 183 -19.15 -16.90 -18.40
CA VAL A 183 -17.68 -16.85 -18.34
C VAL A 183 -17.19 -17.47 -17.05
N SER A 184 -17.74 -17.12 -15.90
CA SER A 184 -17.33 -17.72 -14.62
C SER A 184 -17.59 -19.22 -14.58
N LYS A 185 -18.72 -19.69 -15.10
CA LYS A 185 -19.03 -21.12 -15.16
C LYS A 185 -18.03 -21.86 -16.05
N GLN A 186 -17.86 -21.40 -17.29
CA GLN A 186 -16.98 -22.05 -18.25
C GLN A 186 -15.51 -21.99 -17.83
N TRP A 187 -15.08 -20.93 -17.14
CA TRP A 187 -13.77 -20.86 -16.53
C TRP A 187 -13.56 -21.95 -15.47
N ASN A 188 -14.50 -22.09 -14.53
CA ASN A 188 -14.42 -23.12 -13.49
C ASN A 188 -14.45 -24.54 -14.07
N ASP A 189 -15.33 -24.78 -15.06
CA ASP A 189 -15.40 -26.05 -15.78
C ASP A 189 -14.05 -26.37 -16.44
N HIS A 190 -13.49 -25.40 -17.18
CA HIS A 190 -12.20 -25.53 -17.86
C HIS A 190 -11.05 -25.80 -16.87
N CYS A 191 -10.98 -25.08 -15.75
CA CYS A 191 -9.97 -25.32 -14.72
C CYS A 191 -10.06 -26.75 -14.17
N ASN A 192 -11.26 -27.23 -13.85
CA ASN A 192 -11.46 -28.58 -13.33
C ASN A 192 -11.06 -29.66 -14.36
N GLN A 193 -11.45 -29.45 -15.62
CA GLN A 193 -11.08 -30.32 -16.73
C GLN A 193 -9.56 -30.37 -16.90
N MET A 194 -8.89 -29.22 -16.88
CA MET A 194 -7.43 -29.15 -17.02
C MET A 194 -6.69 -29.75 -15.83
N ILE A 195 -7.23 -29.68 -14.60
CA ILE A 195 -6.67 -30.41 -13.44
C ILE A 195 -6.72 -31.92 -13.68
N MET A 196 -7.87 -32.43 -14.15
CA MET A 196 -8.04 -33.86 -14.45
C MET A 196 -7.14 -34.31 -15.60
N ILE A 197 -7.09 -33.55 -16.69
CA ILE A 197 -6.19 -33.82 -17.83
C ILE A 197 -4.74 -33.82 -17.36
N ARG A 198 -4.30 -32.82 -16.57
CA ARG A 198 -2.94 -32.80 -16.02
C ARG A 198 -2.65 -34.01 -15.13
N SER A 199 -3.64 -34.52 -14.39
CA SER A 199 -3.45 -35.72 -13.55
C SER A 199 -3.19 -36.97 -14.40
N ILE A 200 -3.91 -37.14 -15.51
CA ILE A 200 -3.72 -38.24 -16.45
C ILE A 200 -2.37 -38.10 -17.17
N PHE A 201 -2.04 -36.90 -17.63
CA PHE A 201 -0.84 -36.60 -18.39
C PHE A 201 0.35 -36.15 -17.51
N LEU A 202 0.34 -36.50 -16.22
CA LEU A 202 1.31 -35.99 -15.25
C LEU A 202 2.76 -36.36 -15.61
N TYR A 203 2.99 -37.55 -16.18
CA TYR A 203 4.31 -37.96 -16.63
C TYR A 203 4.79 -37.05 -17.78
N LEU A 204 3.96 -36.85 -18.81
CA LEU A 204 4.25 -35.96 -19.93
C LEU A 204 4.56 -34.52 -19.47
N ASP A 205 3.75 -33.99 -18.55
CA ASP A 205 3.94 -32.63 -18.02
C ASP A 205 5.31 -32.49 -17.34
N ARG A 206 5.67 -33.45 -16.47
CA ARG A 206 6.92 -33.39 -15.69
C ARG A 206 8.18 -33.72 -16.49
N THR A 207 8.10 -34.65 -17.43
CA THR A 207 9.30 -35.13 -18.14
C THR A 207 9.56 -34.40 -19.45
N TYR A 208 8.53 -33.83 -20.07
CA TYR A 208 8.64 -33.17 -21.38
C TYR A 208 8.27 -31.69 -21.32
N ALA A 209 7.08 -31.34 -20.84
CA ALA A 209 6.58 -29.96 -20.93
C ALA A 209 7.35 -29.01 -20.01
N VAL A 210 7.38 -29.28 -18.70
CA VAL A 210 8.01 -28.42 -17.67
C VAL A 210 9.52 -28.21 -17.90
N PRO A 211 10.32 -29.22 -18.31
CA PRO A 211 11.73 -29.01 -18.59
C PRO A 211 12.02 -28.26 -19.89
N SER A 212 11.05 -28.18 -20.81
CA SER A 212 11.24 -27.59 -22.13
C SER A 212 11.00 -26.09 -22.11
N THR A 213 11.97 -25.30 -22.58
CA THR A 213 11.83 -23.83 -22.67
C THR A 213 10.87 -23.38 -23.77
N SER A 214 10.62 -24.23 -24.78
CA SER A 214 9.80 -23.91 -25.96
C SER A 214 8.35 -24.37 -25.84
N VAL A 215 7.96 -25.01 -24.74
CA VAL A 215 6.65 -25.64 -24.56
C VAL A 215 6.05 -25.19 -23.23
N LEU A 216 4.75 -24.92 -23.21
CA LEU A 216 4.03 -24.58 -21.97
C LEU A 216 3.78 -25.83 -21.14
N SER A 217 3.69 -25.68 -19.81
CA SER A 217 3.12 -26.76 -18.99
C SER A 217 1.68 -27.04 -19.42
N ILE A 218 1.15 -28.23 -19.13
CA ILE A 218 -0.23 -28.57 -19.51
C ILE A 218 -1.22 -27.57 -18.88
N TRP A 219 -0.95 -27.10 -17.67
CA TRP A 219 -1.75 -26.07 -17.02
C TRP A 219 -1.67 -24.74 -17.77
N ASP A 220 -0.46 -24.25 -18.03
CA ASP A 220 -0.26 -22.96 -18.71
C ASP A 220 -0.80 -22.99 -20.15
N MET A 221 -0.72 -24.14 -20.84
CA MET A 221 -1.35 -24.37 -22.14
C MET A 221 -2.87 -24.22 -22.04
N GLY A 222 -3.51 -24.78 -21.00
CA GLY A 222 -4.93 -24.60 -20.76
C GLY A 222 -5.31 -23.13 -20.54
N LEU A 223 -4.51 -22.39 -19.76
CA LEU A 223 -4.70 -20.96 -19.54
C LEU A 223 -4.56 -20.16 -20.85
N ASP A 224 -3.52 -20.45 -21.64
CA ASP A 224 -3.25 -19.82 -22.94
C ASP A 224 -4.41 -20.00 -23.92
N LEU A 225 -4.94 -21.23 -24.05
CA LEU A 225 -6.06 -21.52 -24.93
C LEU A 225 -7.33 -20.77 -24.50
N PHE A 226 -7.68 -20.80 -23.21
CA PHE A 226 -8.88 -20.11 -22.72
C PHE A 226 -8.74 -18.58 -22.86
N GLY A 227 -7.58 -18.05 -22.48
CA GLY A 227 -7.27 -16.63 -22.64
C GLY A 227 -7.39 -16.20 -24.09
N CYS A 228 -6.69 -16.85 -25.02
CA CYS A 228 -6.66 -16.49 -26.43
C CYS A 228 -8.03 -16.57 -27.11
N HIS A 229 -8.79 -17.65 -26.88
CA HIS A 229 -10.03 -17.90 -27.63
C HIS A 229 -11.27 -17.29 -26.98
N ILE A 230 -11.33 -17.21 -25.65
CA ILE A 230 -12.54 -16.79 -24.93
C ILE A 230 -12.45 -15.34 -24.45
N ILE A 231 -11.37 -14.97 -23.75
CA ILE A 231 -11.29 -13.66 -23.07
C ILE A 231 -10.62 -12.58 -23.91
N SER A 232 -9.50 -12.86 -24.58
CA SER A 232 -8.76 -11.92 -25.42
C SER A 232 -9.54 -11.29 -26.57
N PRO A 233 -10.58 -11.92 -27.17
CA PRO A 233 -11.42 -11.24 -28.14
C PRO A 233 -12.04 -9.97 -27.55
N ALA A 234 -11.75 -8.82 -28.17
CA ALA A 234 -12.09 -7.48 -27.65
C ALA A 234 -13.57 -7.33 -27.26
N ARG A 235 -14.49 -7.97 -28.00
CA ARG A 235 -15.92 -7.96 -27.69
C ARG A 235 -16.21 -8.58 -26.32
N VAL A 236 -15.66 -9.75 -26.03
CA VAL A 236 -15.89 -10.45 -24.76
C VAL A 236 -15.13 -9.74 -23.65
N GLN A 237 -13.85 -9.41 -23.87
CA GLN A 237 -13.02 -8.69 -22.90
C GLN A 237 -13.71 -7.41 -22.40
N ASN A 238 -14.11 -6.53 -23.31
CA ASN A 238 -14.70 -5.24 -22.97
C ASN A 238 -16.02 -5.40 -22.21
N ARG A 239 -16.85 -6.38 -22.58
CA ARG A 239 -18.12 -6.64 -21.88
C ARG A 239 -17.91 -7.23 -20.50
N VAL A 240 -16.95 -8.15 -20.35
CA VAL A 240 -16.59 -8.72 -19.04
C VAL A 240 -16.04 -7.63 -18.12
N VAL A 241 -15.09 -6.82 -18.59
CA VAL A 241 -14.51 -5.71 -17.82
C VAL A 241 -15.58 -4.70 -17.43
N LYS A 242 -16.39 -4.22 -18.38
CA LYS A 242 -17.50 -3.29 -18.09
C LYS A 242 -18.52 -3.88 -17.13
N GLY A 243 -18.84 -5.17 -17.27
CA GLY A 243 -19.76 -5.86 -16.37
C GLY A 243 -19.21 -5.93 -14.94
N ILE A 244 -17.93 -6.29 -14.77
CA ILE A 244 -17.25 -6.29 -13.47
C ILE A 244 -17.27 -4.88 -12.86
N LEU A 245 -16.89 -3.86 -13.63
CA LEU A 245 -16.89 -2.47 -13.19
C LEU A 245 -18.30 -2.01 -12.76
N SER A 246 -19.32 -2.34 -13.54
CA SER A 246 -20.72 -2.04 -13.21
C SER A 246 -21.15 -2.69 -11.89
N LEU A 247 -20.78 -3.94 -11.63
CA LEU A 247 -21.05 -4.60 -10.36
C LEU A 247 -20.34 -3.91 -9.19
N ILE A 248 -19.07 -3.52 -9.35
CA ILE A 248 -18.34 -2.79 -8.31
C ILE A 248 -19.01 -1.42 -8.06
N THR A 249 -19.43 -0.73 -9.11
CA THR A 249 -20.13 0.55 -9.00
C THR A 249 -21.47 0.38 -8.29
N LYS A 250 -22.25 -0.66 -8.56
CA LYS A 250 -23.48 -0.98 -7.80
C LYS A 250 -23.19 -1.23 -6.31
N GLU A 251 -22.14 -1.97 -6.00
CA GLU A 251 -21.73 -2.22 -4.60
C GLU A 251 -21.35 -0.92 -3.87
N ARG A 252 -20.66 0.02 -4.54
CA ARG A 252 -20.36 1.36 -3.99
C ARG A 252 -21.60 2.20 -3.66
N HIS A 253 -22.71 1.94 -4.36
CA HIS A 253 -24.02 2.57 -4.10
C HIS A 253 -24.84 1.82 -3.05
N GLY A 254 -24.31 0.73 -2.47
CA GLY A 254 -24.98 -0.05 -1.43
C GLY A 254 -25.89 -1.15 -1.96
N GLU A 255 -25.86 -1.44 -3.26
CA GLU A 255 -26.58 -2.58 -3.82
C GLU A 255 -25.87 -3.90 -3.47
N THR A 256 -26.64 -4.95 -3.22
CA THR A 256 -26.10 -6.29 -2.98
C THR A 256 -25.62 -6.89 -4.30
N VAL A 257 -24.37 -7.33 -4.35
CA VAL A 257 -23.76 -7.97 -5.52
C VAL A 257 -23.20 -9.34 -5.18
N ASP A 258 -23.07 -10.20 -6.20
CA ASP A 258 -22.42 -11.50 -6.06
C ASP A 258 -20.89 -11.33 -5.98
N ARG A 259 -20.39 -11.23 -4.75
CA ARG A 259 -18.95 -11.13 -4.45
C ARG A 259 -18.17 -12.38 -4.87
N VAL A 260 -18.81 -13.55 -4.92
CA VAL A 260 -18.15 -14.81 -5.33
C VAL A 260 -17.91 -14.78 -6.84
N LEU A 261 -18.90 -14.33 -7.61
CA LEU A 261 -18.76 -14.11 -9.05
C LEU A 261 -17.63 -13.12 -9.36
N LEU A 262 -17.62 -11.95 -8.69
CA LEU A 262 -16.55 -10.95 -8.85
C LEU A 262 -15.16 -11.54 -8.55
N LYS A 263 -15.03 -12.24 -7.42
CA LYS A 263 -13.77 -12.87 -7.03
C LYS A 263 -13.30 -13.89 -8.05
N ASN A 264 -14.19 -14.74 -8.57
CA ASN A 264 -13.85 -15.74 -9.57
C ASN A 264 -13.37 -15.08 -10.87
N LEU A 265 -14.10 -14.08 -11.39
CA LEU A 265 -13.75 -13.39 -12.62
C LEU A 265 -12.44 -12.59 -12.50
N LEU A 266 -12.22 -11.91 -11.39
CA LEU A 266 -10.98 -11.17 -11.16
C LEU A 266 -9.78 -12.11 -10.96
N THR A 267 -9.97 -13.24 -10.27
CA THR A 267 -8.94 -14.28 -10.15
C THR A 267 -8.60 -14.87 -11.52
N MET A 268 -9.61 -15.15 -12.36
CA MET A 268 -9.40 -15.55 -13.75
C MET A 268 -8.54 -14.52 -14.51
N LEU A 269 -8.85 -13.23 -14.43
CA LEU A 269 -8.04 -12.20 -15.10
C LEU A 269 -6.60 -12.14 -14.56
N VAL A 270 -6.37 -12.45 -13.28
CA VAL A 270 -5.02 -12.57 -12.70
C VAL A 270 -4.30 -13.79 -13.26
N ASP A 271 -4.95 -14.96 -13.27
CA ASP A 271 -4.38 -16.22 -13.76
C ASP A 271 -4.03 -16.15 -15.26
N LEU A 272 -4.88 -15.46 -16.04
CA LEU A 272 -4.67 -15.18 -17.46
C LEU A 272 -3.66 -14.04 -17.71
N ARG A 273 -3.15 -13.38 -16.66
CA ARG A 273 -2.21 -12.23 -16.74
C ARG A 273 -2.78 -11.00 -17.46
N MET A 274 -4.09 -10.83 -17.43
CA MET A 274 -4.81 -9.73 -18.09
C MET A 274 -5.29 -8.66 -17.11
N TYR A 275 -5.22 -8.92 -15.79
CA TYR A 275 -5.77 -8.05 -14.75
C TYR A 275 -5.30 -6.58 -14.84
N SER A 276 -3.99 -6.33 -14.93
CA SER A 276 -3.47 -4.96 -14.87
C SER A 276 -3.77 -4.14 -16.12
N GLU A 277 -3.61 -4.73 -17.31
CA GLU A 277 -3.81 -4.04 -18.59
C GLU A 277 -5.30 -3.92 -18.96
N ALA A 278 -6.10 -4.98 -18.74
CA ALA A 278 -7.49 -5.01 -19.17
C ALA A 278 -8.48 -4.46 -18.13
N PHE A 279 -8.16 -4.52 -16.83
CA PHE A 279 -9.11 -4.15 -15.76
C PHE A 279 -8.59 -3.05 -14.85
N GLU A 280 -7.39 -3.18 -14.26
CA GLU A 280 -6.92 -2.30 -13.17
C GLU A 280 -6.85 -0.83 -13.62
N THR A 281 -6.43 -0.58 -14.86
CA THR A 281 -6.34 0.76 -15.43
C THR A 281 -7.73 1.41 -15.52
N ASP A 282 -8.70 0.73 -16.15
CA ASP A 282 -10.07 1.23 -16.30
C ASP A 282 -10.78 1.37 -14.94
N PHE A 283 -10.54 0.43 -14.03
CA PHE A 283 -11.05 0.47 -12.66
C PHE A 283 -10.58 1.73 -11.91
N LEU A 284 -9.29 2.08 -12.01
CA LEU A 284 -8.76 3.27 -11.36
C LEU A 284 -9.30 4.56 -12.00
N LEU A 285 -9.49 4.60 -13.32
CA LEU A 285 -10.07 5.75 -14.03
C LEU A 285 -11.55 5.98 -13.67
N GLU A 286 -12.35 4.91 -13.59
CA GLU A 286 -13.73 5.01 -13.15
C GLU A 286 -13.81 5.44 -11.68
N THR A 287 -12.93 4.87 -10.84
CA THR A 287 -12.83 5.24 -9.42
C THR A 287 -12.46 6.72 -9.25
N GLU A 288 -11.50 7.22 -10.02
CA GLU A 288 -11.13 8.65 -10.03
C GLU A 288 -12.33 9.51 -10.42
N THR A 289 -13.09 9.12 -11.44
CA THR A 289 -14.26 9.86 -11.90
C THR A 289 -15.39 9.89 -10.86
N VAL A 290 -15.64 8.76 -10.19
CA VAL A 290 -16.65 8.67 -9.12
C VAL A 290 -16.28 9.60 -7.97
N TYR A 291 -15.07 9.46 -7.42
CA TYR A 291 -14.67 10.23 -6.25
C TYR A 291 -14.46 11.72 -6.55
N ARG A 292 -14.05 12.09 -7.77
CA ARG A 292 -14.00 13.49 -8.22
C ARG A 292 -15.38 14.13 -8.27
N THR A 293 -16.37 13.43 -8.83
CA THR A 293 -17.75 13.95 -8.88
C THR A 293 -18.34 14.07 -7.48
N GLU A 294 -18.08 13.07 -6.63
CA GLU A 294 -18.54 13.04 -5.25
C GLU A 294 -17.92 14.17 -4.41
N SER A 295 -16.60 14.35 -4.45
CA SER A 295 -15.92 15.42 -3.71
C SER A 295 -16.39 16.81 -4.15
N LEU A 296 -16.49 17.07 -5.45
CA LEU A 296 -16.97 18.35 -5.98
C LEU A 296 -18.41 18.64 -5.60
N ARG A 297 -19.28 17.62 -5.53
CA ARG A 297 -20.66 17.79 -5.05
C ARG A 297 -20.67 18.21 -3.59
N MET A 298 -19.92 17.52 -2.75
CA MET A 298 -19.91 17.74 -1.30
C MET A 298 -19.17 19.03 -0.90
N MET A 299 -18.15 19.45 -1.66
CA MET A 299 -17.47 20.72 -1.43
C MET A 299 -18.38 21.92 -1.72
N ARG A 300 -19.17 21.86 -2.80
CA ARG A 300 -20.11 22.92 -3.18
C ARG A 300 -21.36 22.99 -2.30
N ASP A 301 -21.72 21.90 -1.64
CA ASP A 301 -22.85 21.86 -0.73
C ASP A 301 -22.56 22.68 0.54
N THR A 302 -23.28 23.80 0.71
CA THR A 302 -23.10 24.70 1.86
C THR A 302 -23.66 24.14 3.16
N GLU A 303 -24.59 23.18 3.09
CA GLU A 303 -25.17 22.57 4.29
C GLU A 303 -24.23 21.54 4.90
N PHE A 304 -23.31 21.00 4.10
CA PHE A 304 -22.42 19.94 4.51
C PHE A 304 -21.24 20.46 5.34
N THR A 305 -21.08 19.99 6.57
CA THR A 305 -20.04 20.49 7.48
C THR A 305 -18.71 19.76 7.31
N LEU A 306 -17.60 20.40 7.74
CA LEU A 306 -16.28 19.78 7.69
C LEU A 306 -16.19 18.45 8.50
N PRO A 307 -16.73 18.33 9.73
CA PRO A 307 -16.81 17.04 10.43
C PRO A 307 -17.47 15.93 9.62
N GLU A 308 -18.63 16.22 9.01
CA GLU A 308 -19.37 15.24 8.20
C GLU A 308 -18.55 14.83 6.97
N TYR A 309 -17.81 15.77 6.38
CA TYR A 309 -16.89 15.47 5.28
C TYR A 309 -15.74 14.56 5.69
N LEU A 310 -15.07 14.83 6.81
CA LEU A 310 -13.98 13.97 7.27
C LEU A 310 -14.49 12.57 7.62
N SER A 311 -15.66 12.46 8.25
CA SER A 311 -16.31 11.17 8.52
C SER A 311 -16.68 10.44 7.24
N HIS A 312 -17.15 11.15 6.23
CA HIS A 312 -17.48 10.59 4.93
C HIS A 312 -16.24 10.05 4.21
N VAL A 313 -15.14 10.81 4.19
CA VAL A 313 -13.88 10.38 3.60
C VAL A 313 -13.35 9.12 4.28
N ASP A 314 -13.35 9.07 5.61
CA ASP A 314 -12.90 7.89 6.36
C ASP A 314 -13.77 6.66 6.02
N ARG A 315 -15.10 6.83 5.98
CA ARG A 315 -16.03 5.77 5.57
C ARG A 315 -15.77 5.27 4.16
N ARG A 316 -15.51 6.17 3.19
CA ARG A 316 -15.20 5.76 1.80
C ARG A 316 -13.89 4.99 1.72
N LEU A 317 -12.86 5.40 2.45
CA LEU A 317 -11.59 4.67 2.51
C LEU A 317 -11.76 3.28 3.13
N GLN A 318 -12.60 3.15 4.17
CA GLN A 318 -12.93 1.85 4.76
C GLN A 318 -13.67 0.95 3.76
N GLN A 319 -14.67 1.48 3.04
CA GLN A 319 -15.39 0.74 1.99
C GLN A 319 -14.44 0.22 0.91
N GLU A 320 -13.53 1.05 0.39
CA GLU A 320 -12.57 0.60 -0.62
C GLU A 320 -11.59 -0.46 -0.08
N MET A 321 -11.22 -0.38 1.20
CA MET A 321 -10.43 -1.43 1.85
C MET A 321 -11.20 -2.75 1.98
N GLU A 322 -12.51 -2.71 2.21
CA GLU A 322 -13.35 -3.90 2.19
C GLU A 322 -13.42 -4.52 0.80
N LEU A 323 -13.61 -3.73 -0.27
CA LEU A 323 -13.59 -4.23 -1.65
C LEU A 323 -12.24 -4.90 -1.97
N LEU A 324 -11.14 -4.28 -1.54
CA LEU A 324 -9.78 -4.83 -1.67
C LEU A 324 -9.64 -6.19 -1.00
N ASN A 325 -10.14 -6.33 0.22
CA ASN A 325 -10.02 -7.58 0.98
C ASN A 325 -10.94 -8.68 0.45
N ASN A 326 -12.07 -8.31 -0.16
CA ASN A 326 -13.06 -9.26 -0.65
C ASN A 326 -12.64 -9.92 -1.97
N TYR A 327 -12.23 -9.14 -2.98
CA TYR A 327 -12.06 -9.68 -4.34
C TYR A 327 -10.98 -9.02 -5.22
N LEU A 328 -10.44 -7.84 -4.90
CA LEU A 328 -9.41 -7.22 -5.76
C LEU A 328 -8.01 -7.83 -5.51
N HIS A 329 -7.15 -7.75 -6.53
CA HIS A 329 -5.77 -8.19 -6.38
C HIS A 329 -4.96 -7.20 -5.52
N LYS A 330 -4.02 -7.72 -4.72
CA LYS A 330 -3.18 -6.93 -3.79
C LYS A 330 -2.36 -5.82 -4.46
N SER A 331 -2.07 -5.92 -5.76
CA SER A 331 -1.38 -4.86 -6.52
C SER A 331 -2.17 -3.54 -6.52
N THR A 332 -3.50 -3.63 -6.50
CA THR A 332 -4.42 -2.50 -6.61
C THR A 332 -4.51 -1.67 -5.34
N ARG A 333 -4.09 -2.24 -4.18
CA ARG A 333 -4.22 -1.57 -2.87
C ARG A 333 -3.60 -0.18 -2.84
N LYS A 334 -2.34 -0.07 -3.25
CA LYS A 334 -1.63 1.22 -3.16
C LYS A 334 -2.18 2.23 -4.19
N PRO A 335 -2.35 1.89 -5.48
CA PRO A 335 -2.94 2.80 -6.46
C PRO A 335 -4.36 3.27 -6.10
N LEU A 336 -5.21 2.36 -5.62
CA LEU A 336 -6.60 2.68 -5.27
C LEU A 336 -6.68 3.70 -4.14
N ILE A 337 -5.96 3.46 -3.03
CA ILE A 337 -6.03 4.35 -1.88
C ILE A 337 -5.46 5.73 -2.20
N LEU A 338 -4.37 5.79 -2.96
CA LEU A 338 -3.83 7.07 -3.42
C LEU A 338 -4.80 7.81 -4.34
N CYS A 339 -5.51 7.10 -5.21
CA CYS A 339 -6.54 7.68 -6.08
C CYS A 339 -7.67 8.31 -5.26
N VAL A 340 -8.23 7.56 -4.30
CA VAL A 340 -9.34 8.01 -3.44
C VAL A 340 -8.91 9.20 -2.59
N GLU A 341 -7.75 9.12 -1.93
CA GLU A 341 -7.23 10.22 -1.12
C GLU A 341 -6.95 11.48 -1.95
N LYS A 342 -6.36 11.32 -3.14
CA LYS A 342 -6.11 12.43 -4.05
C LYS A 342 -7.42 13.15 -4.38
N GLN A 343 -8.45 12.42 -4.80
CA GLN A 343 -9.71 13.03 -5.23
C GLN A 343 -10.53 13.61 -4.06
N LEU A 344 -10.55 12.94 -2.90
CA LEU A 344 -11.33 13.41 -1.76
C LEU A 344 -10.63 14.49 -0.92
N ILE A 345 -9.30 14.48 -0.84
CA ILE A 345 -8.54 15.42 0.01
C ILE A 345 -7.57 16.26 -0.82
N GLY A 346 -6.74 15.62 -1.64
CA GLY A 346 -5.62 16.27 -2.34
C GLY A 346 -6.03 17.43 -3.25
N GLU A 347 -7.11 17.25 -4.03
CA GLU A 347 -7.63 18.28 -4.95
C GLU A 347 -8.34 19.44 -4.21
N HIS A 348 -8.65 19.29 -2.91
CA HIS A 348 -9.50 20.22 -2.15
C HIS A 348 -8.81 20.78 -0.89
N LEU A 349 -7.49 20.71 -0.77
CA LEU A 349 -6.78 21.08 0.47
C LEU A 349 -7.14 22.47 1.00
N GLN A 350 -7.17 23.49 0.12
CA GLN A 350 -7.51 24.86 0.53
C GLN A 350 -9.00 25.00 0.84
N GLU A 351 -9.88 24.45 -0.01
CA GLU A 351 -11.34 24.48 0.16
C GLU A 351 -11.77 23.83 1.48
N ILE A 352 -11.13 22.72 1.86
CA ILE A 352 -11.35 22.03 3.14
C ILE A 352 -11.02 22.94 4.33
N LEU A 353 -9.93 23.70 4.26
CA LEU A 353 -9.55 24.63 5.33
C LEU A 353 -10.55 25.78 5.43
N ASP A 354 -10.92 26.36 4.28
CA ASP A 354 -11.83 27.51 4.20
C ASP A 354 -13.26 27.16 4.66
N LYS A 355 -13.68 25.90 4.48
CA LYS A 355 -15.04 25.44 4.79
C LYS A 355 -15.34 25.33 6.29
N GLY A 356 -14.35 25.12 7.14
CA GLY A 356 -14.62 24.92 8.57
C GLY A 356 -13.45 24.64 9.49
N TYR A 357 -12.19 24.87 9.07
CA TYR A 357 -11.06 24.59 9.95
C TYR A 357 -11.05 25.48 11.20
N GLU A 358 -11.38 26.77 11.05
CA GLU A 358 -11.43 27.72 12.16
C GLU A 358 -12.48 27.31 13.22
N SER A 359 -13.65 26.80 12.81
CA SER A 359 -14.68 26.35 13.75
C SER A 359 -14.28 25.09 14.51
N LEU A 360 -13.53 24.17 13.89
CA LEU A 360 -12.95 23.01 14.57
C LEU A 360 -11.92 23.42 15.63
N LEU A 361 -11.07 24.39 15.31
CA LEU A 361 -10.11 24.95 16.25
C LEU A 361 -10.84 25.63 17.40
N GLU A 362 -11.89 26.39 17.11
CA GLU A 362 -12.63 27.13 18.13
C GLU A 362 -13.30 26.20 19.14
N ALA A 363 -13.98 25.16 18.65
CA ALA A 363 -14.65 24.15 19.45
C ALA A 363 -13.70 23.05 19.99
N VAL A 364 -12.40 23.12 19.70
CA VAL A 364 -11.38 22.14 20.14
C VAL A 364 -11.79 20.70 19.81
N ARG A 365 -12.25 20.47 18.58
CA ARG A 365 -12.71 19.17 18.07
C ARG A 365 -11.53 18.25 17.78
N VAL A 366 -10.96 17.65 18.82
CA VAL A 366 -9.69 16.88 18.77
C VAL A 366 -9.75 15.71 17.78
N SER A 367 -10.85 14.98 17.72
CA SER A 367 -10.99 13.81 16.83
C SER A 367 -10.86 14.22 15.36
N GLU A 368 -11.66 15.21 14.96
CA GLU A 368 -11.70 15.74 13.59
C GLU A 368 -10.38 16.42 13.21
N LEU A 369 -9.77 17.17 14.13
CA LEU A 369 -8.45 17.78 13.93
C LEU A 369 -7.35 16.72 13.75
N SER A 370 -7.43 15.59 14.45
CA SER A 370 -6.48 14.48 14.31
C SER A 370 -6.60 13.79 12.95
N LEU A 371 -7.84 13.57 12.50
CA LEU A 371 -8.13 13.02 11.17
C LEU A 371 -7.61 13.96 10.08
N LEU A 372 -7.94 15.25 10.18
CA LEU A 372 -7.52 16.27 9.23
C LEU A 372 -5.98 16.33 9.14
N TYR A 373 -5.28 16.37 10.27
CA TYR A 373 -3.83 16.33 10.31
C TYR A 373 -3.28 15.05 9.65
N GLY A 374 -3.89 13.90 9.95
CA GLY A 374 -3.51 12.61 9.37
C GLY A 374 -3.69 12.51 7.85
N PHE A 375 -4.69 13.19 7.28
CA PHE A 375 -4.87 13.29 5.83
C PHE A 375 -3.90 14.30 5.21
N PHE A 376 -3.80 15.51 5.79
CA PHE A 376 -2.92 16.56 5.27
C PHE A 376 -1.44 16.17 5.29
N ALA A 377 -1.03 15.33 6.25
CA ALA A 377 0.33 14.76 6.31
C ALA A 377 0.70 13.88 5.11
N ARG A 378 -0.28 13.38 4.34
CA ARG A 378 -0.04 12.53 3.15
C ARG A 378 0.27 13.35 1.90
N PHE A 379 0.00 14.65 1.92
CA PHE A 379 0.21 15.56 0.79
C PHE A 379 1.37 16.51 1.08
N LYS A 380 2.22 16.73 0.06
CA LYS A 380 3.41 17.60 0.17
C LYS A 380 3.05 19.01 0.65
N ASP A 381 1.97 19.58 0.12
CA ASP A 381 1.52 20.94 0.42
C ASP A 381 0.46 20.99 1.53
N GLY A 382 0.01 19.83 2.03
CA GLY A 382 -1.03 19.76 3.07
C GLY A 382 -0.59 20.41 4.38
N LEU A 383 0.42 19.86 5.05
CA LEU A 383 0.89 20.42 6.34
C LEU A 383 1.31 21.90 6.24
N PRO A 384 2.03 22.35 5.18
CA PRO A 384 2.30 23.76 4.98
C PRO A 384 1.04 24.65 4.97
N LEU A 385 0.01 24.29 4.19
CA LEU A 385 -1.24 25.05 4.13
C LEU A 385 -1.97 25.07 5.48
N MET A 386 -2.08 23.91 6.13
CA MET A 386 -2.71 23.79 7.43
C MET A 386 -1.98 24.59 8.51
N SER A 387 -0.65 24.62 8.47
CA SER A 387 0.17 25.39 9.41
C SER A 387 -0.02 26.90 9.21
N LYS A 388 -0.18 27.35 7.97
CA LYS A 388 -0.49 28.74 7.64
C LYS A 388 -1.87 29.13 8.19
N ALA A 389 -2.90 28.34 7.91
CA ALA A 389 -4.24 28.59 8.42
C ALA A 389 -4.29 28.60 9.96
N PHE A 390 -3.50 27.73 10.61
CA PHE A 390 -3.36 27.71 12.07
C PHE A 390 -2.65 28.97 12.59
N SER A 391 -1.61 29.46 11.90
CA SER A 391 -0.95 30.74 12.21
C SER A 391 -1.92 31.91 12.11
N ASP A 392 -2.72 31.94 11.04
CA ASP A 392 -3.68 33.00 10.77
C ASP A 392 -4.79 33.02 11.84
N TYR A 393 -5.28 31.85 12.26
CA TYR A 393 -6.19 31.73 13.41
C TYR A 393 -5.59 32.30 14.70
N ILE A 394 -4.37 31.90 15.06
CA ILE A 394 -3.69 32.37 16.28
C ILE A 394 -3.55 33.90 16.25
N LYS A 395 -3.10 34.44 15.11
CA LYS A 395 -2.93 35.88 14.94
C LYS A 395 -4.27 36.61 15.02
N LYS A 396 -5.31 36.13 14.32
CA LYS A 396 -6.65 36.73 14.34
C LYS A 396 -7.24 36.76 15.75
N SER A 397 -7.27 35.61 16.42
CA SER A 397 -7.81 35.48 17.79
C SER A 397 -6.98 36.28 18.79
N GLY A 398 -5.66 36.22 18.71
CA GLY A 398 -4.76 36.96 19.59
C GLY A 398 -4.86 38.48 19.42
N VAL A 399 -4.97 38.97 18.18
CA VAL A 399 -5.14 40.40 17.88
C VAL A 399 -6.47 40.92 18.41
N ALA A 400 -7.54 40.13 18.33
CA ALA A 400 -8.84 40.50 18.91
C ALA A 400 -8.77 40.67 20.44
N ILE A 401 -7.96 39.86 21.12
CA ILE A 401 -7.73 39.96 22.58
C ILE A 401 -6.90 41.21 22.92
N VAL A 402 -5.79 41.44 22.22
CA VAL A 402 -4.84 42.51 22.58
C VAL A 402 -5.28 43.90 22.13
N SER A 403 -6.09 44.00 21.06
CA SER A 403 -6.44 45.29 20.44
C SER A 403 -7.65 45.97 21.06
N ASP A 404 -8.40 45.30 21.92
CA ASP A 404 -9.59 45.84 22.57
C ASP A 404 -9.20 46.54 23.90
N ALA A 405 -9.49 47.85 24.01
CA ALA A 405 -9.18 48.63 25.20
C ALA A 405 -10.12 48.33 26.38
N GLU A 406 -11.34 47.85 26.12
CA GLU A 406 -12.30 47.51 27.17
C GLU A 406 -11.95 46.17 27.84
N ARG A 407 -11.25 45.30 27.12
CA ARG A 407 -10.80 43.97 27.58
C ARG A 407 -9.41 43.96 28.24
N GLU A 408 -8.82 45.12 28.51
CA GLU A 408 -7.47 45.19 29.12
C GLU A 408 -7.35 44.43 30.46
N LYS A 409 -8.45 44.35 31.24
CA LYS A 409 -8.48 43.66 32.53
C LYS A 409 -8.43 42.13 32.38
N THR A 410 -9.01 41.58 31.31
CA THR A 410 -9.08 40.13 31.05
C THR A 410 -8.03 39.66 30.04
N MET A 411 -7.38 40.59 29.32
CA MET A 411 -6.43 40.31 28.25
C MET A 411 -5.39 39.23 28.58
N VAL A 412 -4.70 39.34 29.73
CA VAL A 412 -3.65 38.36 30.11
C VAL A 412 -4.24 36.98 30.34
N HIS A 413 -5.39 36.90 30.99
CA HIS A 413 -6.08 35.63 31.25
C HIS A 413 -6.51 34.98 29.94
N GLU A 414 -7.15 35.72 29.04
CA GLU A 414 -7.59 35.22 27.73
C GLU A 414 -6.41 34.76 26.84
N LEU A 415 -5.27 35.45 26.90
CA LEU A 415 -4.04 35.01 26.20
C LEU A 415 -3.50 33.68 26.77
N LEU A 416 -3.58 33.47 28.09
CA LEU A 416 -3.19 32.20 28.73
C LEU A 416 -4.13 31.06 28.34
N GLU A 417 -5.43 31.33 28.23
CA GLU A 417 -6.43 30.37 27.77
C GLU A 417 -6.22 30.02 26.29
N LEU A 418 -6.05 31.01 25.43
CA LEU A 418 -5.74 30.78 24.02
C LEU A 418 -4.45 29.95 23.87
N LYS A 419 -3.41 30.25 24.66
CA LYS A 419 -2.15 29.49 24.64
C LYS A 419 -2.36 28.04 25.06
N SER A 420 -3.08 27.82 26.16
CA SER A 420 -3.38 26.48 26.67
C SER A 420 -4.20 25.68 25.65
N LYS A 421 -5.16 26.33 24.97
CA LYS A 421 -5.98 25.74 23.91
C LYS A 421 -5.14 25.27 22.73
N VAL A 422 -4.30 26.15 22.15
CA VAL A 422 -3.51 25.79 20.97
C VAL A 422 -2.43 24.76 21.28
N ASP A 423 -1.83 24.80 22.48
CA ASP A 423 -0.88 23.77 22.93
C ASP A 423 -1.58 22.41 23.08
N GLY A 424 -2.77 22.40 23.69
CA GLY A 424 -3.56 21.18 23.84
C GLY A 424 -3.97 20.57 22.50
N ILE A 425 -4.28 21.38 21.48
CA ILE A 425 -4.53 20.92 20.11
C ILE A 425 -3.28 20.27 19.52
N ILE A 426 -2.10 20.89 19.66
CA ILE A 426 -0.85 20.33 19.14
C ILE A 426 -0.52 18.98 19.79
N GLU A 427 -0.67 18.91 21.11
CA GLU A 427 -0.38 17.71 21.88
C GLU A 427 -1.31 16.57 21.50
N LYS A 428 -2.62 16.83 21.47
CA LYS A 428 -3.64 15.79 21.32
C LYS A 428 -3.95 15.44 19.87
N ALA A 429 -3.95 16.41 18.96
CA ALA A 429 -4.37 16.22 17.57
C ALA A 429 -3.21 16.23 16.57
N PHE A 430 -2.19 17.06 16.76
CA PHE A 430 -1.10 17.22 15.78
C PHE A 430 0.17 16.44 16.14
N LYS A 431 0.04 15.41 16.98
CA LYS A 431 1.11 14.47 17.35
C LYS A 431 2.38 15.18 17.86
N ASN A 432 2.23 16.28 18.60
CA ASN A 432 3.35 17.10 19.09
C ASN A 432 4.29 17.61 17.96
N SER A 433 3.73 17.94 16.80
CA SER A 433 4.51 18.40 15.64
C SER A 433 5.32 19.67 15.93
N GLN A 434 6.64 19.59 15.72
CA GLN A 434 7.58 20.71 15.88
C GLN A 434 7.26 21.89 14.96
N LEU A 435 6.73 21.62 13.76
CA LEU A 435 6.28 22.65 12.84
C LEU A 435 5.21 23.55 13.49
N PHE A 436 4.19 22.95 14.09
CA PHE A 436 3.08 23.69 14.70
C PHE A 436 3.51 24.37 16.01
N GLN A 437 4.46 23.78 16.77
CA GLN A 437 5.06 24.44 17.92
C GLN A 437 5.82 25.71 17.51
N GLY A 438 6.52 25.69 16.37
CA GLY A 438 7.13 26.87 15.76
C GLY A 438 6.10 27.93 15.41
N VAL A 439 5.01 27.54 14.75
CA VAL A 439 3.90 28.45 14.39
C VAL A 439 3.28 29.13 15.62
N VAL A 440 3.06 28.39 16.71
CA VAL A 440 2.55 28.99 17.97
C VAL A 440 3.53 30.01 18.53
N ARG A 441 4.83 29.70 18.55
CA ARG A 441 5.87 30.60 19.05
C ARG A 441 5.87 31.92 18.28
N GLU A 442 5.94 31.85 16.96
CA GLU A 442 5.95 33.01 16.08
C GLU A 442 4.64 33.80 16.14
N GLY A 443 3.50 33.10 16.19
CA GLY A 443 2.18 33.71 16.31
C GLY A 443 2.01 34.51 17.60
N PHE A 444 2.38 33.93 18.74
CA PHE A 444 2.30 34.62 20.04
C PHE A 444 3.28 35.78 20.14
N GLU A 445 4.50 35.64 19.63
CA GLU A 445 5.48 36.74 19.58
C GLU A 445 4.95 37.92 18.74
N ALA A 446 4.32 37.65 17.60
CA ALA A 446 3.70 38.69 16.78
C ALA A 446 2.49 39.36 17.45
N VAL A 447 1.64 38.59 18.13
CA VAL A 447 0.43 39.09 18.81
C VAL A 447 0.78 39.94 20.02
N VAL A 448 1.60 39.41 20.94
CA VAL A 448 1.91 40.06 22.22
C VAL A 448 2.69 41.35 22.02
N ASN A 449 3.48 41.46 20.95
CA ASN A 449 4.26 42.67 20.68
C ASN A 449 3.53 43.68 19.77
N ARG A 450 2.25 43.46 19.44
CA ARG A 450 1.49 44.38 18.59
C ARG A 450 1.20 45.72 19.25
N ARG A 451 0.94 45.74 20.56
CA ARG A 451 0.84 46.97 21.36
C ARG A 451 2.17 47.21 22.06
N GLN A 452 2.79 48.35 21.79
CA GLN A 452 4.05 48.71 22.43
C GLN A 452 3.85 48.87 23.94
N ASN A 453 4.70 48.23 24.75
CA ASN A 453 4.81 48.33 26.22
C ASN A 453 3.59 47.87 27.04
N LYS A 454 2.37 47.99 26.52
CA LYS A 454 1.13 47.71 27.26
C LYS A 454 0.98 46.25 27.70
N PRO A 455 1.31 45.23 26.87
CA PRO A 455 1.24 43.84 27.31
C PRO A 455 2.25 43.52 28.41
N ALA A 456 3.43 44.14 28.39
CA ALA A 456 4.43 44.03 29.45
C ALA A 456 3.91 44.58 30.78
N GLU A 457 3.31 45.78 30.76
CA GLU A 457 2.67 46.39 31.92
C GLU A 457 1.52 45.53 32.47
N LEU A 458 0.61 45.07 31.59
CA LEU A 458 -0.56 44.30 31.99
C LEU A 458 -0.18 42.94 32.57
N ILE A 459 0.86 42.29 32.04
CA ILE A 459 1.38 41.03 32.60
C ILE A 459 2.01 41.27 33.98
N ALA A 460 2.75 42.36 34.20
CA ALA A 460 3.27 42.70 35.52
C ALA A 460 2.14 42.95 36.53
N LYS A 461 1.11 43.72 36.14
CA LYS A 461 -0.08 43.97 36.95
C LYS A 461 -0.87 42.70 37.25
N TYR A 462 -1.00 41.80 36.26
CA TYR A 462 -1.68 40.52 36.44
C TYR A 462 -0.97 39.69 37.51
N VAL A 463 0.36 39.55 37.43
CA VAL A 463 1.15 38.85 38.46
C VAL A 463 1.00 39.51 39.84
N ASP A 464 1.02 40.85 39.93
CA ASP A 464 0.81 41.56 41.20
C ASP A 464 -0.55 41.24 41.82
N VAL A 465 -1.62 41.20 41.02
CA VAL A 465 -2.96 40.82 41.52
C VAL A 465 -2.96 39.39 42.03
N GLN A 466 -2.36 38.45 41.30
CA GLN A 466 -2.31 37.04 41.71
C GLN A 466 -1.52 36.81 43.00
N LEU A 467 -0.45 37.59 43.24
CA LEU A 467 0.40 37.46 44.42
C LEU A 467 -0.11 38.24 45.65
N ARG A 468 -1.28 38.89 45.61
CA ARG A 468 -1.84 39.61 46.77
C ARG A 468 -2.63 38.69 47.71
N SER A 469 -2.59 39.01 49.00
CA SER A 469 -3.24 38.25 50.10
C SER A 469 -4.75 38.11 50.02
N GLY A 470 -5.41 38.83 49.11
CA GLY A 470 -6.85 38.69 48.82
C GLY A 470 -7.23 37.46 47.99
N ASN A 471 -6.26 36.84 47.29
CA ASN A 471 -6.51 35.67 46.42
C ASN A 471 -6.44 34.34 47.18
N LYS A 472 -7.27 34.19 48.22
CA LYS A 472 -7.36 32.95 49.03
C LYS A 472 -7.90 31.72 48.27
N GLU A 473 -8.27 31.87 47.00
CA GLU A 473 -8.83 30.82 46.16
C GLU A 473 -7.76 29.87 45.58
N TRP A 474 -6.48 30.25 45.59
CA TRP A 474 -5.41 29.48 44.96
C TRP A 474 -4.59 28.72 46.00
N THR A 475 -4.44 27.42 45.79
CA THR A 475 -3.41 26.62 46.48
C THR A 475 -2.01 26.99 45.98
N ASP A 476 -0.98 26.76 46.79
CA ASP A 476 0.41 27.02 46.39
C ASP A 476 0.79 26.30 45.09
N GLU A 477 0.28 25.08 44.86
CA GLU A 477 0.49 24.33 43.62
C GLU A 477 -0.18 24.97 42.40
N GLN A 478 -1.42 25.44 42.54
CA GLN A 478 -2.12 26.11 41.45
C GLN A 478 -1.48 27.47 41.14
N MET A 479 -1.01 28.18 42.16
CA MET A 479 -0.25 29.42 42.01
C MET A 479 1.03 29.17 41.23
N GLU A 480 1.80 28.15 41.59
CA GLU A 480 3.04 27.77 40.91
C GLU A 480 2.80 27.46 39.42
N ARG A 481 1.77 26.67 39.10
CA ARG A 481 1.37 26.37 37.72
C ARG A 481 0.95 27.62 36.95
N LEU A 482 0.23 28.53 37.59
CA LEU A 482 -0.17 29.81 36.98
C LEU A 482 1.06 30.67 36.67
N MET A 483 2.01 30.76 37.62
CA MET A 483 3.27 31.48 37.43
C MET A 483 4.07 30.90 36.26
N ASP A 484 4.15 29.57 36.13
CA ASP A 484 4.81 28.94 34.98
C ASP A 484 4.16 29.32 33.65
N LYS A 485 2.82 29.32 33.57
CA LYS A 485 2.11 29.74 32.35
C LYS A 485 2.35 31.22 32.03
N VAL A 486 2.34 32.10 33.03
CA VAL A 486 2.63 33.52 32.84
C VAL A 486 4.07 33.72 32.37
N MET A 487 5.02 32.95 32.90
CA MET A 487 6.42 32.99 32.47
C MET A 487 6.61 32.53 31.02
N VAL A 488 5.74 31.65 30.50
CA VAL A 488 5.72 31.33 29.07
C VAL A 488 5.30 32.55 28.25
N LEU A 489 4.26 33.28 28.64
CA LEU A 489 3.87 34.52 27.96
C LEU A 489 4.96 35.60 28.06
N PHE A 490 5.58 35.74 29.23
CA PHE A 490 6.69 36.67 29.45
C PHE A 490 7.83 36.48 28.43
N ARG A 491 8.12 35.24 28.04
CA ARG A 491 9.17 34.95 27.05
C ARG A 491 8.88 35.52 25.66
N PHE A 492 7.62 35.78 25.32
CA PHE A 492 7.22 36.35 24.03
C PHE A 492 7.26 37.89 24.01
N ILE A 493 7.43 38.56 25.16
CA ILE A 493 7.40 40.02 25.25
C ILE A 493 8.78 40.61 24.90
N ASN A 494 8.79 41.69 24.11
CA ASN A 494 9.99 42.48 23.82
C ASN A 494 10.33 43.49 24.93
N GLY A 495 9.34 44.21 25.47
CA GLY A 495 9.49 45.22 26.53
C GLY A 495 9.70 44.64 27.94
N LYS A 496 10.74 43.82 28.14
CA LYS A 496 11.03 43.17 29.43
C LYS A 496 11.46 44.16 30.52
N ASP A 497 12.11 45.24 30.12
CA ASP A 497 12.46 46.40 30.94
C ASP A 497 11.22 47.10 31.51
N VAL A 498 10.18 47.26 30.68
CA VAL A 498 8.89 47.81 31.11
C VAL A 498 8.24 46.89 32.13
N PHE A 499 8.18 45.58 31.85
CA PHE A 499 7.69 44.59 32.81
C PHE A 499 8.45 44.70 34.14
N GLU A 500 9.78 44.76 34.11
CA GLU A 500 10.63 44.85 35.30
C GLU A 500 10.33 46.12 36.13
N ALA A 501 10.18 47.27 35.47
CA ALA A 501 9.87 48.53 36.14
C ALA A 501 8.53 48.47 36.91
N PHE A 502 7.47 47.96 36.26
CA PHE A 502 6.17 47.79 36.91
C PHE A 502 6.21 46.72 38.00
N TYR A 503 6.85 45.57 37.72
CA TYR A 503 6.96 44.47 38.69
C TYR A 503 7.72 44.90 39.95
N LYS A 504 8.86 45.60 39.83
CA LYS A 504 9.63 46.12 40.98
C LYS A 504 8.80 47.11 41.81
N LYS A 505 8.10 48.03 41.15
CA LYS A 505 7.25 49.03 41.82
C LYS A 505 6.17 48.35 42.66
N ASP A 506 5.50 47.34 42.09
CA ASP A 506 4.38 46.69 42.76
C ASP A 506 4.85 45.66 43.80
N LEU A 507 5.99 44.99 43.58
CA LEU A 507 6.66 44.16 44.59
C LEU A 507 7.03 44.98 45.84
N ALA A 508 7.63 46.16 45.67
CA ALA A 508 7.98 47.04 46.78
C ALA A 508 6.73 47.41 47.62
N LYS A 509 5.61 47.69 46.96
CA LYS A 509 4.34 47.96 47.65
C LYS A 509 3.81 46.74 48.39
N ARG A 510 3.88 45.54 47.80
CA ARG A 510 3.41 44.31 48.47
C ARG A 510 4.23 44.01 49.71
N LEU A 511 5.55 44.15 49.63
CA LEU A 511 6.46 43.94 50.76
C LEU A 511 6.28 44.98 51.87
N LEU A 512 6.23 46.27 51.54
CA LEU A 512 6.11 47.35 52.53
C LEU A 512 4.74 47.39 53.21
N LEU A 513 3.67 46.99 52.51
CA LEU A 513 2.30 47.01 53.03
C LEU A 513 1.82 45.66 53.56
N GLY A 514 2.67 44.62 53.59
CA GLY A 514 2.31 43.28 54.05
C GLY A 514 1.16 42.64 53.26
N LYS A 515 1.08 42.91 51.95
CA LYS A 515 -0.04 42.48 51.09
C LYS A 515 0.25 41.23 50.26
N SER A 516 1.38 40.56 50.46
CA SER A 516 1.72 39.33 49.72
C SER A 516 0.90 38.14 50.19
N ALA A 517 0.51 37.26 49.26
CA ALA A 517 -0.24 36.05 49.55
C ALA A 517 0.61 35.00 50.30
N SER A 518 1.84 34.80 49.86
CA SER A 518 2.79 33.85 50.44
C SER A 518 4.22 34.32 50.20
N PHE A 519 5.09 34.14 51.20
CA PHE A 519 6.52 34.42 51.05
C PHE A 519 7.18 33.48 50.04
N ASP A 520 6.79 32.21 50.04
CA ASP A 520 7.35 31.19 49.16
C ASP A 520 6.95 31.43 47.70
N ALA A 521 5.72 31.91 47.45
CA ALA A 521 5.27 32.29 46.12
C ALA A 521 6.06 33.48 45.54
N GLU A 522 6.35 34.50 46.34
CA GLU A 522 7.19 35.64 45.93
C GLU A 522 8.62 35.19 45.60
N LYS A 523 9.21 34.35 46.46
CA LYS A 523 10.54 33.77 46.24
C LYS A 523 10.58 32.91 44.98
N SER A 524 9.56 32.08 44.74
CA SER A 524 9.43 31.27 43.52
C SER A 524 9.37 32.15 42.28
N MET A 525 8.52 33.18 42.27
CA MET A 525 8.40 34.09 41.12
C MET A 525 9.72 34.81 40.82
N LEU A 526 10.44 35.27 41.84
CA LEU A 526 11.77 35.88 41.67
C LEU A 526 12.78 34.89 41.08
N LEU A 527 12.77 33.62 41.50
CA LEU A 527 13.62 32.57 40.93
C LEU A 527 13.29 32.31 39.46
N LYS A 528 12.00 32.24 39.11
CA LYS A 528 11.56 32.05 37.71
C LYS A 528 11.95 33.24 36.84
N LEU A 529 11.79 34.47 37.33
CA LEU A 529 12.27 35.68 36.65
C LEU A 529 13.79 35.67 36.52
N LYS A 530 14.52 35.24 37.56
CA LYS A 530 15.97 35.08 37.51
C LYS A 530 16.38 34.16 36.35
N GLN A 531 15.74 32.99 36.25
CA GLN A 531 15.99 32.02 35.20
C GLN A 531 15.52 32.49 33.81
N GLY A 532 14.39 33.19 33.71
CA GLY A 532 13.78 33.61 32.45
C GLY A 532 14.34 34.91 31.85
N VAL A 533 14.80 35.84 32.69
CA VAL A 533 15.35 37.15 32.29
C VAL A 533 16.86 37.09 32.12
N TRP A 534 17.58 36.41 33.02
CA TRP A 534 19.03 36.60 33.16
C TRP A 534 19.88 35.47 32.55
N SER A 535 19.27 34.37 32.14
CA SER A 535 19.99 33.30 31.42
C SER A 535 20.34 33.66 29.97
N LYS A 536 19.75 34.74 29.41
CA LYS A 536 20.03 35.25 28.06
C LYS A 536 20.88 36.54 28.03
N LEU A 537 21.35 37.02 29.18
CA LEU A 537 22.34 38.10 29.24
C LEU A 537 23.79 37.57 29.24
N HIS A 538 23.97 36.24 29.19
CA HIS A 538 25.28 35.57 29.19
C HIS A 538 25.46 34.50 28.09
N GLN A 539 24.62 34.50 27.05
CA GLN A 539 24.84 33.82 25.77
C GLN A 539 24.41 34.77 24.66
#